data_AF-A0A6M8FCY0-F1
#
_entry.id   AF-A0A6M8FCY0-F1
#
_cell.length_a   1.000
_cell.length_b   1.000
_cell.length_c   1.000
_cell.angle_alpha   90.00
_cell.angle_beta   90.00
_cell.angle_gamma   90.00
#
_symmetry.space_group_name_H-M   'P 1'
#
loop_
_entity.id
_entity.type
_entity.pdbx_description
1 polymer ?
#
loop_
_entity_poly.entity_id
_entity_poly.type
_entity_poly.pdbx_seq_one_letter_code
_entity_poly.pdbx_strand_id
1 'polypeptide(L)'
;MKWMTPWVLLCAVLCNAAWAADGDDRQAIEHLMKHTWERPDAVLDVGPVTVEGEHAVAGWTQDARGGRALLRRDGETWKVLLCAGDGLLDVATLRDAGLSAAQAASLNQAVRAAEATQPAARVKQFALFKGTVRVDPHQMHEPVAH
;
A
#
# COMPACT_ATOMS: atom_id res chain seq x y z
N MET A 1 48.90 44.33 8.36
CA MET A 1 48.02 44.36 7.17
C MET A 1 47.35 43.00 7.05
N LYS A 2 46.03 42.88 7.26
CA LYS A 2 44.98 42.93 6.21
C LYS A 2 45.20 41.78 5.19
N TRP A 3 44.51 40.64 5.28
CA TRP A 3 43.21 40.31 4.64
C TRP A 3 42.97 38.78 4.79
N MET A 4 41.81 38.14 4.71
CA MET A 4 40.39 38.48 4.62
C MET A 4 39.69 37.11 4.50
N THR A 5 38.63 36.87 5.27
CA THR A 5 37.83 35.63 5.26
C THR A 5 37.14 35.43 3.91
N PRO A 6 36.96 34.19 3.43
CA PRO A 6 35.82 33.87 2.58
C PRO A 6 34.83 33.01 3.35
N TRP A 7 33.76 33.66 3.81
CA TRP A 7 32.45 33.02 3.96
C TRP A 7 31.94 32.71 2.55
N VAL A 8 31.82 31.43 2.19
CA VAL A 8 31.05 31.02 1.01
C VAL A 8 30.31 29.70 1.29
N LEU A 9 29.01 29.87 1.51
CA LEU A 9 27.89 29.03 1.07
C LEU A 9 27.86 27.55 1.52
N LEU A 10 27.26 27.32 2.68
CA LEU A 10 26.57 26.07 2.99
C LEU A 10 25.18 26.11 2.32
N CYS A 11 25.11 25.83 1.01
CA CYS A 11 23.86 25.75 0.26
C CYS A 11 23.30 24.32 0.26
N ALA A 12 22.20 24.15 1.01
CA ALA A 12 21.04 23.30 0.73
C ALA A 12 21.24 21.90 0.10
N VAL A 13 21.21 20.86 0.93
CA VAL A 13 20.70 19.53 0.53
C VAL A 13 19.84 18.98 1.67
N LEU A 14 18.56 19.35 1.72
CA LEU A 14 17.58 18.73 2.61
C LEU A 14 16.24 18.59 1.87
N CYS A 15 16.17 17.70 0.87
CA CYS A 15 14.88 17.31 0.28
C CYS A 15 14.90 15.99 -0.53
N ASN A 16 15.62 14.95 -0.07
CA ASN A 16 15.59 13.63 -0.74
C ASN A 16 14.90 12.50 0.06
N ALA A 17 14.40 12.76 1.27
CA ALA A 17 13.88 11.67 2.13
C ALA A 17 12.50 11.14 1.70
N ALA A 18 11.70 11.91 0.96
CA ALA A 18 10.32 11.53 0.64
C ALA A 18 10.23 10.39 -0.39
N TRP A 19 11.15 10.32 -1.36
CA TRP A 19 11.14 9.26 -2.38
C TRP A 19 11.72 7.95 -1.89
N ALA A 20 12.70 8.01 -0.98
CA ALA A 20 13.28 6.82 -0.36
C ALA A 20 12.24 6.14 0.55
N ALA A 21 11.52 6.93 1.35
CA ALA A 21 10.46 6.42 2.22
C ALA A 21 9.32 5.74 1.43
N ASP A 22 8.87 6.32 0.30
CA ASP A 22 7.85 5.69 -0.55
C ASP A 22 8.34 4.37 -1.17
N GLY A 23 9.60 4.32 -1.63
CA GLY A 23 10.21 3.09 -2.14
C GLY A 23 10.29 1.98 -1.09
N ASP A 24 10.73 2.34 0.12
CA ASP A 24 10.83 1.43 1.26
C ASP A 24 9.45 0.93 1.71
N ASP A 25 8.45 1.80 1.75
CA ASP A 25 7.07 1.43 2.07
C ASP A 25 6.48 0.46 1.07
N ARG A 26 6.67 0.72 -0.22
CA ARG A 26 6.19 -0.17 -1.28
C ARG A 26 6.80 -1.56 -1.18
N GLN A 27 8.10 -1.64 -0.91
CA GLN A 27 8.79 -2.92 -0.69
C GLN A 27 8.32 -3.62 0.59
N ALA A 28 8.15 -2.89 1.69
CA ALA A 28 7.67 -3.45 2.95
C ALA A 28 6.24 -4.01 2.82
N ILE A 29 5.36 -3.29 2.12
CA ILE A 29 3.99 -3.73 1.84
C ILE A 29 3.98 -4.97 0.93
N GLU A 30 4.77 -4.95 -0.16
CA GLU A 30 4.89 -6.10 -1.05
C GLU A 30 5.40 -7.34 -0.30
N HIS A 31 6.45 -7.17 0.52
CA HIS A 31 7.02 -8.25 1.32
C HIS A 31 6.01 -8.80 2.32
N LEU A 32 5.30 -7.92 3.06
CA LEU A 32 4.23 -8.31 3.97
C LEU A 32 3.15 -9.15 3.28
N MET A 33 2.66 -8.68 2.13
CA MET A 33 1.57 -9.35 1.41
C MET A 33 2.01 -10.70 0.87
N LYS A 34 3.20 -10.78 0.26
CA LYS A 34 3.75 -12.05 -0.24
C LYS A 34 4.02 -13.04 0.88
N HIS A 35 4.66 -12.59 1.96
CA HIS A 35 4.91 -13.43 3.13
C HIS A 35 3.61 -13.99 3.73
N THR A 36 2.50 -13.25 3.64
CA THR A 36 1.21 -13.65 4.22
C THR A 36 0.36 -14.55 3.30
N TRP A 37 0.38 -14.33 1.99
CA TRP A 37 -0.58 -14.98 1.06
C TRP A 37 0.02 -15.60 -0.21
N GLU A 38 1.33 -15.48 -0.45
CA GLU A 38 1.93 -16.14 -1.61
C GLU A 38 1.87 -17.66 -1.48
N ARG A 39 1.55 -18.33 -2.59
CA ARG A 39 1.53 -19.78 -2.66
C ARG A 39 2.59 -20.26 -3.66
N PRO A 40 3.23 -21.42 -3.43
CA PRO A 40 4.25 -21.94 -4.34
C PRO A 40 3.72 -22.28 -5.74
N ASP A 41 2.42 -22.57 -5.85
CA ASP A 41 1.73 -22.88 -7.12
C ASP A 41 1.13 -21.64 -7.81
N ALA A 42 1.06 -20.50 -7.10
CA ALA A 42 0.49 -19.26 -7.61
C ALA A 42 1.17 -18.03 -7.00
N VAL A 43 2.04 -17.40 -7.80
CA VAL A 43 2.77 -16.19 -7.42
C VAL A 43 1.80 -15.05 -7.15
N LEU A 44 2.02 -14.34 -6.04
CA LEU A 44 1.24 -13.15 -5.71
C LEU A 44 1.89 -11.93 -6.34
N ASP A 45 1.21 -11.34 -7.32
CA ASP A 45 1.63 -10.09 -7.97
C ASP A 45 1.02 -8.90 -7.23
N VAL A 46 1.85 -8.14 -6.52
CA VAL A 46 1.45 -7.00 -5.71
C VAL A 46 1.79 -5.71 -6.45
N GLY A 47 0.82 -4.81 -6.52
CA GLY A 47 0.95 -3.52 -7.16
C GLY A 47 -0.25 -3.20 -8.07
N PRO A 48 -0.51 -1.90 -8.32
CA PRO A 48 0.25 -0.76 -7.81
C PRO A 48 -0.01 -0.51 -6.31
N VAL A 49 0.98 0.08 -5.64
CA VAL A 49 0.90 0.46 -4.21
C VAL A 49 0.90 1.98 -4.13
N THR A 50 0.00 2.55 -3.34
CA THR A 50 -0.12 3.99 -3.09
C THR A 50 -0.19 4.24 -1.59
N VAL A 51 0.56 5.22 -1.11
CA VAL A 51 0.70 5.54 0.31
C VAL A 51 0.21 6.98 0.55
N GLU A 52 -0.59 7.18 1.60
CA GLU A 52 -1.07 8.47 2.08
C GLU A 52 -0.96 8.51 3.61
N GLY A 53 0.13 9.11 4.09
CA GLY A 53 0.49 9.12 5.51
C GLY A 53 0.61 7.70 6.06
N GLU A 54 -0.22 7.39 7.04
CA GLU A 54 -0.23 6.08 7.71
C GLU A 54 -1.13 5.04 7.03
N HIS A 55 -1.69 5.33 5.84
CA HIS A 55 -2.56 4.40 5.12
C HIS A 55 -2.02 4.13 3.72
N ALA A 56 -2.29 2.93 3.20
CA ALA A 56 -1.90 2.58 1.86
C ALA A 56 -2.94 1.67 1.18
N VAL A 57 -3.03 1.73 -0.14
CA VAL A 57 -3.79 0.79 -0.94
C VAL A 57 -2.86 0.08 -1.90
N ALA A 58 -2.89 -1.25 -1.88
CA ALA A 58 -2.16 -2.11 -2.79
C ALA A 58 -3.11 -2.95 -3.63
N GLY A 59 -3.02 -2.83 -4.96
CA GLY A 59 -3.62 -3.80 -5.88
C GLY A 59 -2.89 -5.14 -5.77
N TRP A 60 -3.59 -6.25 -5.97
CA TRP A 60 -2.96 -7.56 -6.04
C TRP A 60 -3.69 -8.51 -6.97
N THR A 61 -2.95 -9.44 -7.57
CA THR A 61 -3.48 -10.54 -8.37
C THR A 61 -2.77 -11.84 -8.05
N GLN A 62 -3.51 -12.94 -8.04
CA GLN A 62 -2.99 -14.30 -7.95
C GLN A 62 -3.91 -15.19 -8.80
N ASP A 63 -3.37 -15.80 -9.84
CA ASP A 63 -4.13 -16.49 -10.89
C ASP A 63 -5.19 -15.57 -11.53
N ALA A 64 -6.43 -16.06 -11.64
CA ALA A 64 -7.58 -15.29 -12.11
C ALA A 64 -8.21 -14.39 -11.02
N ARG A 65 -7.71 -14.44 -9.78
CA ARG A 65 -8.22 -13.64 -8.65
C ARG A 65 -7.40 -12.38 -8.48
N GLY A 66 -8.04 -11.35 -7.96
CA GLY A 66 -7.38 -10.10 -7.60
C GLY A 66 -8.28 -9.25 -6.74
N GLY A 67 -7.69 -8.22 -6.14
CA GLY A 67 -8.38 -7.31 -5.24
C GLY A 67 -7.53 -6.09 -4.92
N ARG A 68 -7.99 -5.32 -3.94
CA ARG A 68 -7.26 -4.22 -3.31
C ARG A 68 -7.16 -4.50 -1.83
N ALA A 69 -5.98 -4.31 -1.26
CA ALA A 69 -5.73 -4.36 0.17
C ALA A 69 -5.59 -2.95 0.70
N LEU A 70 -6.37 -2.58 1.72
CA LEU A 70 -6.13 -1.39 2.53
C LEU A 70 -5.19 -1.77 3.66
N LEU A 71 -4.13 -1.01 3.80
CA LEU A 71 -3.13 -1.16 4.86
C LEU A 71 -3.10 0.08 5.74
N ARG A 72 -2.70 -0.14 6.98
CA ARG A 72 -2.39 0.92 7.93
C ARG A 72 -1.04 0.65 8.57
N ARG A 73 -0.27 1.72 8.75
CA ARG A 73 0.98 1.71 9.47
C ARG A 73 0.72 1.76 10.98
N ASP A 74 1.44 0.92 11.70
CA ASP A 74 1.50 0.85 13.15
C ASP A 74 2.97 0.88 13.57
N GLY A 75 3.47 2.07 13.90
CA GLY A 75 4.89 2.32 14.10
C GLY A 75 5.68 2.20 12.80
N GLU A 76 6.64 1.28 12.76
CA GLU A 76 7.44 0.99 11.55
C GLU A 76 6.87 -0.16 10.70
N THR A 77 5.74 -0.74 11.13
CA THR A 77 5.18 -1.94 10.50
C THR A 77 3.88 -1.64 9.77
N TRP A 78 3.69 -2.26 8.62
CA TRP A 78 2.42 -2.24 7.90
C TRP A 78 1.53 -3.41 8.34
N LYS A 79 0.22 -3.17 8.38
CA LYS A 79 -0.80 -4.20 8.65
C LYS A 79 -1.91 -4.09 7.62
N VAL A 80 -2.37 -5.22 7.10
CA VAL A 80 -3.54 -5.25 6.22
C VAL A 80 -4.80 -5.14 7.07
N LEU A 81 -5.58 -4.10 6.82
CA LEU A 81 -6.86 -3.86 7.49
C LEU A 81 -8.00 -4.61 6.82
N LEU A 82 -8.06 -4.57 5.49
CA LEU A 82 -9.11 -5.23 4.72
C LEU A 82 -8.69 -5.52 3.28
N CYS A 83 -9.18 -6.63 2.72
CA CYS A 83 -9.09 -6.92 1.29
C CYS A 83 -10.50 -6.83 0.67
N ALA A 84 -10.67 -5.96 -0.33
CA ALA A 84 -11.94 -5.73 -1.03
C ALA A 84 -11.74 -5.48 -2.52
N GLY A 85 -12.83 -5.54 -3.28
CA GLY A 85 -12.87 -5.13 -4.69
C GLY A 85 -13.03 -3.61 -4.83
N ASP A 86 -13.97 -3.17 -5.67
CA ASP A 86 -14.21 -1.74 -5.92
C ASP A 86 -14.71 -0.95 -4.71
N GLY A 87 -15.30 -1.61 -3.71
CA GLY A 87 -15.75 -0.96 -2.48
C GLY A 87 -14.63 -0.22 -1.72
N LEU A 88 -13.37 -0.63 -1.91
CA LEU A 88 -12.22 0.06 -1.31
C LEU A 88 -11.92 1.44 -1.93
N LEU A 89 -12.48 1.71 -3.11
CA LEU A 89 -12.36 3.00 -3.78
C LEU A 89 -13.51 3.96 -3.43
N ASP A 90 -14.36 3.61 -2.45
CA ASP A 90 -15.30 4.56 -1.89
C ASP A 90 -14.62 5.40 -0.79
N VAL A 91 -14.70 6.72 -0.92
CA VAL A 91 -14.20 7.68 0.08
C VAL A 91 -14.86 7.43 1.44
N ALA A 92 -16.12 7.01 1.48
CA ALA A 92 -16.81 6.65 2.72
C ALA A 92 -16.13 5.45 3.41
N THR A 93 -15.80 4.40 2.67
CA THR A 93 -15.10 3.23 3.22
C THR A 93 -13.70 3.57 3.73
N LEU A 94 -12.97 4.44 3.03
CA LEU A 94 -11.67 4.92 3.50
C LEU A 94 -11.82 5.74 4.80
N ARG A 95 -12.87 6.56 4.91
CA ARG A 95 -13.14 7.31 6.15
C ARG A 95 -13.49 6.41 7.32
N ASP A 96 -14.29 5.37 7.09
CA ASP A 96 -14.63 4.38 8.13
C ASP A 96 -13.40 3.61 8.61
N ALA A 97 -12.38 3.47 7.76
CA ALA A 97 -11.09 2.91 8.13
C ALA A 97 -10.17 3.86 8.92
N GLY A 98 -10.60 5.12 9.12
CA GLY A 98 -9.91 6.10 9.96
C GLY A 98 -9.22 7.24 9.20
N LEU A 99 -9.37 7.32 7.87
CA LEU A 99 -8.84 8.46 7.11
C LEU A 99 -9.70 9.72 7.32
N SER A 100 -9.06 10.89 7.38
CA SER A 100 -9.80 12.15 7.23
C SER A 100 -10.40 12.27 5.83
N ALA A 101 -11.41 13.14 5.66
CA ALA A 101 -12.03 13.32 4.34
C ALA A 101 -11.03 13.75 3.26
N ALA A 102 -10.05 14.60 3.62
CA ALA A 102 -9.01 15.04 2.70
C ALA A 102 -8.06 13.90 2.31
N GLN A 103 -7.60 13.11 3.28
CA GLN A 103 -6.72 11.95 3.01
C GLN A 103 -7.45 10.87 2.22
N ALA A 104 -8.72 10.60 2.53
CA ALA A 104 -9.53 9.64 1.80
C ALA A 104 -9.70 10.05 0.32
N ALA A 105 -9.94 11.34 0.05
CA ALA A 105 -10.02 11.85 -1.31
C ALA A 105 -8.66 11.81 -2.03
N SER A 106 -7.58 12.20 -1.36
CA SER A 106 -6.21 12.16 -1.88
C SER A 106 -5.80 10.74 -2.25
N LEU A 107 -5.96 9.79 -1.33
CA LEU A 107 -5.65 8.39 -1.53
C LEU A 107 -6.49 7.79 -2.66
N ASN A 108 -7.79 8.10 -2.73
CA ASN A 108 -8.63 7.64 -3.83
C ASN A 108 -8.11 8.11 -5.20
N GLN A 109 -7.76 9.39 -5.30
CA GLN A 109 -7.23 9.96 -6.53
C GLN A 109 -5.88 9.32 -6.90
N ALA A 110 -4.99 9.12 -5.91
CA ALA A 110 -3.70 8.48 -6.11
C ALA A 110 -3.86 7.04 -6.62
N VAL A 111 -4.76 6.25 -6.03
CA VAL A 111 -5.04 4.88 -6.48
C VAL A 111 -5.54 4.86 -7.91
N ARG A 112 -6.52 5.71 -8.25
CA ARG A 112 -7.07 5.78 -9.61
C ARG A 112 -6.01 6.18 -10.64
N ALA A 113 -5.15 7.13 -10.29
CA ALA A 113 -4.03 7.53 -11.14
C ALA A 113 -3.03 6.39 -11.33
N ALA A 114 -2.67 5.66 -10.27
CA ALA A 114 -1.76 4.53 -10.35
C ALA A 114 -2.36 3.37 -11.17
N GLU A 115 -3.65 3.05 -11.00
CA GLU A 115 -4.34 2.02 -11.78
C GLU A 115 -4.50 2.40 -13.25
N ALA A 116 -4.63 3.68 -13.59
CA ALA A 116 -4.68 4.12 -14.99
C ALA A 116 -3.39 3.82 -15.77
N THR A 117 -2.27 3.57 -15.09
CA THR A 117 -1.00 3.14 -15.70
C THR A 117 -0.94 1.63 -15.95
N GLN A 118 -1.90 0.86 -15.45
CA GLN A 118 -1.90 -0.59 -15.51
C GLN A 118 -2.67 -1.11 -16.74
N PRO A 119 -2.39 -2.34 -17.20
CA PRO A 119 -3.20 -2.99 -18.22
C PRO A 119 -4.67 -3.11 -17.77
N ALA A 120 -5.61 -2.74 -18.64
CA ALA A 120 -7.03 -2.75 -18.30
C ALA A 120 -7.55 -4.12 -17.83
N ALA A 121 -6.96 -5.21 -18.33
CA ALA A 121 -7.28 -6.57 -17.87
C ALA A 121 -6.90 -6.78 -16.39
N ARG A 122 -5.75 -6.26 -15.95
CA ARG A 122 -5.28 -6.34 -14.57
C ARG A 122 -6.14 -5.49 -13.63
N VAL A 123 -6.50 -4.27 -14.04
CA VAL A 123 -7.42 -3.40 -13.27
C VAL A 123 -8.79 -4.07 -13.08
N LYS A 124 -9.30 -4.75 -14.11
CA LYS A 124 -10.54 -5.54 -13.99
C LYS A 124 -10.40 -6.65 -12.95
N GLN A 125 -9.24 -7.30 -12.84
CA GLN A 125 -9.02 -8.32 -11.82
C GLN A 125 -9.08 -7.76 -10.39
N PHE A 126 -8.62 -6.53 -10.15
CA PHE A 126 -8.77 -5.88 -8.84
C PHE A 126 -10.24 -5.69 -8.44
N ALA A 127 -11.13 -5.51 -9.41
CA ALA A 127 -12.57 -5.39 -9.19
C ALA A 127 -13.28 -6.75 -9.01
N LEU A 128 -12.64 -7.88 -9.34
CA LEU A 128 -13.27 -9.21 -9.29
C LEU A 128 -13.51 -9.73 -7.87
N PHE A 129 -12.87 -9.15 -6.84
CA PHE A 129 -13.13 -9.51 -5.46
C PHE A 129 -14.53 -9.07 -5.02
N LYS A 130 -15.48 -10.01 -5.08
CA LYS A 130 -16.90 -9.83 -4.73
C LYS A 130 -17.21 -10.09 -3.24
N GLY A 131 -16.20 -10.32 -2.40
CA GLY A 131 -16.34 -10.55 -0.96
C GLY A 131 -15.67 -9.45 -0.12
N THR A 132 -16.02 -9.35 1.15
CA THR A 132 -15.24 -8.62 2.15
C THR A 132 -14.68 -9.66 3.11
N VAL A 133 -13.38 -9.93 3.06
CA VAL A 133 -12.73 -10.81 4.05
C VAL A 133 -12.06 -9.91 5.07
N ARG A 134 -12.55 -9.90 6.31
CA ARG A 134 -11.81 -9.37 7.45
C ARG A 134 -10.72 -10.39 7.78
N VAL A 135 -9.46 -9.96 7.76
CA VAL A 135 -8.36 -10.83 8.16
C VAL A 135 -8.32 -10.83 9.68
N ASP A 136 -8.82 -11.89 10.31
CA ASP A 136 -8.63 -12.10 11.74
C ASP A 136 -7.17 -12.46 12.02
N PRO A 137 -6.48 -11.77 12.95
CA PRO A 137 -5.06 -12.00 13.22
C PRO A 137 -4.73 -13.31 13.97
N HIS A 138 -5.67 -14.26 14.12
CA HIS A 138 -5.54 -15.36 15.09
C HIS A 138 -5.62 -16.80 14.55
N GLN A 139 -5.66 -17.04 13.23
CA GLN A 139 -5.57 -18.42 12.72
C GLN A 139 -4.11 -18.83 12.46
N MET A 140 -3.39 -19.06 13.56
CA MET A 140 -2.25 -19.97 13.52
C MET A 140 -2.79 -21.40 13.35
N HIS A 141 -2.24 -22.13 12.38
CA HIS A 141 -2.55 -23.54 12.15
C HIS A 141 -2.34 -24.36 13.42
N GLU A 142 -3.42 -24.83 14.04
CA GLU A 142 -3.34 -26.02 14.89
C GLU A 142 -3.46 -27.25 13.97
N PRO A 143 -2.46 -28.14 13.92
CA PRO A 143 -2.61 -29.41 13.23
C PRO A 143 -3.57 -30.29 14.02
N VAL A 144 -4.65 -30.73 13.38
CA VAL A 144 -5.59 -31.70 13.96
C VAL A 144 -4.85 -33.04 14.06
N ALA A 145 -4.55 -33.46 15.29
CA ALA A 145 -4.11 -34.81 15.58
C ALA A 145 -5.33 -35.75 15.55
N HIS A 146 -5.25 -36.79 14.72
CA HIS A 146 -6.14 -37.95 14.75
C HIS A 146 -5.72 -38.94 15.84
#